data_AF-A0A9W9Z9R6-F1
#
_entry.id   AF-A0A9W9Z9R6-F1
#
_cell.length_a   1.000
_cell.length_b   1.000
_cell.length_c   1.000
_cell.angle_alpha   90.00
_cell.angle_beta   90.00
_cell.angle_gamma   90.00
#
_symmetry.space_group_name_H-M   'P 1'
#
loop_
_entity.id
_entity.type
_entity.pdbx_description
1 polymer ?
#
loop_
_entity_poly.entity_id
_entity_poly.type
_entity_poly.pdbx_seq_one_letter_code
_entity_poly.pdbx_strand_id
1 'polypeptide(L)'
;MEFNKKSECIEEQYSKYMVQGKYPISGKVTLGENIADNGGTKLSYFAYHDWLQKHGTEEFALPGLEYTNEQLFFIGYAQEYCSHARPKTEYIATLSEIHAPPKFRVIGTLSNFKEFSKAFNCPMNSTMNPEKKCEVW
;
A
#
# COMPACT_ATOMS: atom_id res chain seq x y z
N MET A 1 -6.78 -23.60 -6.78
CA MET A 1 -7.86 -22.68 -6.34
C MET A 1 -7.52 -21.26 -6.78
N GLU A 2 -8.52 -20.45 -7.09
CA GLU A 2 -8.35 -19.06 -7.57
C GLU A 2 -7.65 -18.15 -6.55
N PHE A 3 -7.97 -18.31 -5.26
CA PHE A 3 -7.31 -17.60 -4.17
C PHE A 3 -5.78 -17.73 -4.21
N ASN A 4 -5.26 -18.96 -4.33
CA ASN A 4 -3.82 -19.21 -4.36
C ASN A 4 -3.12 -18.46 -5.50
N LYS A 5 -3.73 -18.43 -6.69
CA LYS A 5 -3.17 -17.70 -7.85
C LYS A 5 -3.11 -16.19 -7.60
N LYS A 6 -4.13 -15.62 -6.96
CA LYS A 6 -4.16 -14.19 -6.62
C LYS A 6 -3.16 -13.87 -5.50
N SER A 7 -3.04 -14.72 -4.48
CA SER A 7 -2.07 -14.54 -3.41
C SER A 7 -0.63 -14.70 -3.88
N GLU A 8 -0.36 -15.61 -4.83
CA GLU A 8 0.95 -15.77 -5.46
C GLU A 8 1.43 -14.47 -6.12
N CYS A 9 0.53 -13.67 -6.71
CA CYS A 9 0.89 -12.34 -7.24
C CYS A 9 1.48 -11.43 -6.15
N ILE A 10 0.83 -11.36 -4.98
CA ILE A 10 1.29 -10.54 -3.85
C ILE A 10 2.60 -11.09 -3.29
N GLU A 11 2.73 -12.41 -3.13
CA GLU A 11 3.97 -13.05 -2.70
C GLU A 11 5.14 -12.68 -3.64
N GLU A 12 4.94 -12.81 -4.95
CA GLU A 12 5.93 -12.46 -5.97
C GLU A 12 6.30 -10.98 -5.95
N GLN A 13 5.31 -10.10 -5.76
CA GLN A 13 5.54 -8.65 -5.70
C GLN A 13 6.42 -8.29 -4.51
N TYR A 14 6.04 -8.73 -3.30
CA TYR A 14 6.76 -8.36 -2.08
C TYR A 14 8.14 -9.01 -1.99
N SER A 15 8.33 -10.18 -2.61
CA SER A 15 9.64 -10.85 -2.68
C SER A 15 10.67 -10.10 -3.55
N LYS A 16 10.25 -9.11 -4.34
CA LYS A 16 11.15 -8.26 -5.14
C LYS A 16 11.67 -7.04 -4.38
N TYR A 17 11.12 -6.75 -3.21
CA TYR A 17 11.53 -5.60 -2.42
C TYR A 17 12.81 -5.89 -1.63
N MET A 18 13.69 -4.87 -1.58
CA MET A 18 15.01 -4.96 -0.97
C MET A 18 15.16 -3.92 0.15
N VAL A 19 15.28 -4.38 1.39
CA VAL A 19 15.67 -3.54 2.53
C VAL A 19 17.14 -3.18 2.41
N GLN A 20 17.44 -1.89 2.52
CA GLN A 20 18.80 -1.33 2.34
C GLN A 20 19.45 -1.70 0.99
N GLY A 21 18.64 -2.05 -0.02
CA GLY A 21 19.13 -2.54 -1.32
C GLY A 21 19.86 -3.88 -1.24
N LYS A 22 19.82 -4.59 -0.10
CA LYS A 22 20.64 -5.78 0.16
C LYS A 22 19.85 -6.99 0.64
N TYR A 23 18.83 -6.78 1.46
CA TYR A 23 18.12 -7.86 2.13
C TYR A 23 16.72 -8.02 1.53
N PRO A 24 16.43 -9.15 0.85
CA PRO A 24 15.12 -9.38 0.28
C PRO A 24 14.08 -9.58 1.40
N ILE A 25 12.86 -9.11 1.16
CA ILE A 25 11.72 -9.43 2.01
C ILE A 25 11.18 -10.80 1.62
N SER A 26 10.81 -11.61 2.61
CA SER A 26 10.09 -12.86 2.34
C SER A 26 8.61 -12.55 2.08
N GLY A 27 8.23 -12.50 0.80
CA GLY A 27 6.83 -12.31 0.40
C GLY A 27 5.91 -13.40 0.95
N LYS A 28 6.44 -14.62 1.13
CA LYS A 28 5.72 -15.76 1.71
C LYS A 28 5.43 -15.59 3.21
N VAL A 29 6.42 -15.15 3.98
CA VAL A 29 6.26 -14.92 5.43
C VAL A 29 5.30 -13.75 5.68
N THR A 30 5.41 -12.71 4.86
CA THR A 30 4.59 -11.49 4.98
C THR A 30 3.22 -11.57 4.30
N LEU A 31 2.92 -12.69 3.63
CA LEU A 31 1.79 -12.79 2.69
C LEU A 31 0.44 -12.44 3.32
N GLY A 32 0.17 -12.97 4.52
CA GLY A 32 -1.11 -12.73 5.21
C GLY A 32 -1.35 -11.25 5.48
N GLU A 33 -0.36 -10.56 6.04
CA GLU A 33 -0.43 -9.14 6.35
C GLU A 33 -0.44 -8.27 5.08
N ASN A 34 0.29 -8.66 4.03
CA ASN A 34 0.25 -7.95 2.75
C ASN A 34 -1.14 -8.04 2.09
N ILE A 35 -1.79 -9.22 2.14
CA ILE A 35 -3.17 -9.40 1.68
C ILE A 35 -4.11 -8.51 2.51
N ALA A 36 -3.92 -8.46 3.83
CA ALA A 36 -4.72 -7.64 4.73
C ALA A 36 -4.56 -6.14 4.44
N ASP A 37 -3.34 -5.65 4.22
CA ASP A 37 -3.08 -4.24 3.88
C ASP A 37 -3.77 -3.84 2.56
N ASN A 38 -3.63 -4.67 1.52
CA ASN A 38 -4.22 -4.42 0.21
C ASN A 38 -5.75 -4.43 0.27
N GLY A 39 -6.33 -5.45 0.91
CA GLY A 39 -7.79 -5.57 1.05
C GLY A 39 -8.39 -4.50 1.96
N GLY A 40 -7.76 -4.24 3.10
CA GLY A 40 -8.23 -3.27 4.10
C GLY A 40 -8.21 -1.84 3.56
N THR A 41 -7.15 -1.44 2.85
CA THR A 41 -7.04 -0.11 2.23
C THR A 41 -8.10 0.09 1.16
N LYS A 42 -8.30 -0.91 0.30
CA LYS A 42 -9.34 -0.90 -0.74
C LYS A 42 -10.73 -0.78 -0.13
N LEU A 43 -11.04 -1.57 0.90
CA LEU A 43 -12.33 -1.54 1.60
C LEU A 43 -12.56 -0.17 2.28
N SER A 44 -11.55 0.36 2.96
CA SER A 44 -11.62 1.67 3.62
C SER A 44 -11.87 2.81 2.63
N TYR A 45 -11.21 2.78 1.47
CA TYR A 45 -11.42 3.77 0.42
C TYR A 45 -12.85 3.72 -0.15
N PHE A 46 -13.36 2.53 -0.46
CA PHE A 46 -14.75 2.44 -0.95
C PHE A 46 -15.77 2.81 0.12
N ALA A 47 -15.53 2.48 1.39
CA ALA A 47 -16.37 2.95 2.49
C ALA A 47 -16.38 4.49 2.60
N TYR A 48 -15.23 5.14 2.40
CA TYR A 48 -15.14 6.60 2.34
C TYR A 48 -15.95 7.17 1.17
N HIS A 49 -15.86 6.59 -0.03
CA HIS A 49 -16.65 7.02 -1.18
C HIS A 49 -18.16 6.79 -0.99
N ASP A 50 -18.57 5.66 -0.41
CA ASP A 50 -19.97 5.41 -0.07
C ASP A 50 -20.51 6.43 0.94
N TRP A 51 -19.67 6.83 1.90
CA TRP A 51 -20.01 7.86 2.87
C TRP A 51 -20.22 9.22 2.19
N LEU A 52 -19.31 9.62 1.29
CA LEU A 52 -19.43 10.86 0.51
C LEU A 52 -20.69 10.90 -0.34
N GLN A 53 -21.06 9.79 -0.98
CA GLN A 53 -22.29 9.71 -1.79
C GLN A 53 -23.55 9.96 -0.96
N LYS A 54 -23.55 9.55 0.32
CA LYS A 54 -24.71 9.70 1.22
C LYS A 54 -24.79 11.07 1.88
N HIS A 55 -23.65 11.71 2.14
CA HIS A 55 -23.58 12.93 2.96
C HIS A 55 -23.19 14.17 2.15
N GLY A 56 -22.87 14.01 0.87
CA GLY A 56 -22.39 15.08 0.01
C GLY A 56 -20.88 15.30 0.12
N THR A 57 -20.34 16.01 -0.86
CA THR A 57 -18.93 16.37 -0.97
C THR A 57 -18.73 17.79 -0.46
N GLU A 58 -18.97 18.04 0.82
CA GLU A 58 -18.40 19.25 1.44
C GLU A 58 -16.87 19.06 1.46
N GLU A 59 -16.22 19.41 0.35
CA GLU A 59 -14.78 19.41 0.17
C GLU A 59 -14.17 20.53 1.02
N PHE A 60 -14.11 20.33 2.33
CA PHE A 60 -13.26 21.13 3.17
C PHE A 60 -11.81 20.70 2.93
N ALA A 61 -11.15 21.39 1.99
CA ALA A 61 -9.71 21.32 1.87
C ALA A 61 -9.09 21.72 3.22
N LEU A 62 -8.14 20.91 3.70
CA LEU A 62 -7.44 21.24 4.94
C LEU A 62 -6.63 22.53 4.74
N PRO A 63 -6.78 23.54 5.60
CA PRO A 63 -6.08 24.80 5.43
C PRO A 63 -4.56 24.59 5.47
N GLY A 64 -3.86 25.15 4.49
CA GLY A 64 -2.41 25.03 4.36
C GLY A 64 -1.92 23.77 3.63
N LEU A 65 -2.81 22.94 3.08
CA LEU A 65 -2.47 21.79 2.25
C LEU A 65 -3.09 21.91 0.85
N GLU A 66 -2.27 21.75 -0.18
CA GLU A 66 -2.68 21.77 -1.58
C GLU A 66 -3.02 20.36 -2.09
N TYR A 67 -3.83 19.62 -1.32
CA TYR A 67 -4.24 18.25 -1.66
C TYR A 67 -5.76 18.11 -1.62
N THR A 68 -6.30 17.34 -2.57
CA THR A 68 -7.72 16.95 -2.53
C THR A 68 -7.97 15.98 -1.38
N ASN A 69 -9.23 15.82 -0.96
CA ASN A 69 -9.57 14.84 0.09
C ASN A 69 -9.23 13.40 -0.32
N GLU A 70 -9.30 13.08 -1.62
CA GLU A 70 -8.86 11.78 -2.16
C GLU A 70 -7.36 11.59 -1.99
N GLN A 71 -6.55 12.61 -2.27
CA GLN A 71 -5.10 12.57 -2.04
C GLN A 71 -4.79 12.48 -0.54
N LEU A 72 -5.53 13.21 0.29
CA LEU A 72 -5.38 13.21 1.74
C LEU A 72 -5.70 11.85 2.37
N PHE A 73 -6.65 11.09 1.82
CA PHE A 73 -6.90 9.70 2.24
C PHE A 73 -5.61 8.86 2.15
N PHE A 74 -4.93 8.92 1.01
CA PHE A 74 -3.70 8.16 0.78
C PHE A 74 -2.50 8.71 1.55
N ILE A 75 -2.42 10.04 1.73
CA ILE A 75 -1.40 10.67 2.57
C ILE A 75 -1.58 10.21 4.03
N GLY A 76 -2.80 10.25 4.55
CA GLY A 76 -3.12 9.77 5.90
C GLY A 76 -2.79 8.29 6.08
N TYR A 77 -3.18 7.45 5.11
CA TYR A 77 -2.78 6.03 5.09
C TYR A 77 -1.25 5.88 5.16
N ALA A 78 -0.50 6.59 4.33
CA ALA A 78 0.96 6.47 4.30
C ALA A 78 1.61 7.00 5.60
N GLN A 79 1.05 8.05 6.21
CA GLN A 79 1.54 8.63 7.45
C GLN A 79 1.46 7.69 8.65
N GLU A 80 0.46 6.80 8.71
CA GLU A 80 0.36 5.77 9.75
C GLU A 80 1.60 4.85 9.77
N TYR A 81 2.26 4.68 8.63
CA TYR A 81 3.45 3.85 8.48
C TYR A 81 4.77 4.65 8.56
N CYS A 82 4.72 5.96 8.83
CA CYS A 82 5.92 6.76 9.01
C CYS A 82 6.74 6.24 10.18
N SER A 83 7.92 5.68 9.86
CA SER A 83 8.82 5.09 10.84
C SER A 83 10.26 5.14 10.34
N HIS A 84 11.19 5.07 11.28
CA HIS A 84 12.61 4.97 11.00
C HIS A 84 13.25 4.02 12.01
N ALA A 85 14.04 3.07 11.53
CA ALA A 85 14.71 2.07 12.36
C ALA A 85 16.22 2.09 12.13
N ARG A 86 16.99 1.58 13.10
CA ARG A 86 18.43 1.41 12.93
C ARG A 86 18.69 0.33 11.86
N PRO A 87 19.76 0.43 11.05
CA PRO A 87 20.00 -0.53 9.97
C PRO A 87 20.02 -2.00 10.41
N LYS A 88 20.58 -2.29 11.59
CA LYS A 88 20.57 -3.65 12.16
C LYS A 88 19.15 -4.13 12.50
N THR A 89 18.30 -3.24 13.00
CA THR A 89 16.89 -3.55 13.33
C THR A 89 16.09 -3.83 12.07
N GLU A 90 16.27 -3.03 11.01
CA GLU A 90 15.62 -3.29 9.72
C GLU A 90 16.04 -4.63 9.13
N TYR A 91 17.33 -4.98 9.22
CA TYR A 91 17.81 -6.30 8.79
C TYR A 91 17.15 -7.44 9.60
N ILE A 92 17.15 -7.35 10.94
CA ILE A 92 16.52 -8.38 11.78
C ILE A 92 15.04 -8.53 11.45
N ALA A 93 14.32 -7.43 11.21
CA ALA A 93 12.92 -7.47 10.83
C ALA A 93 12.68 -8.29 9.55
N THR A 94 13.59 -8.23 8.56
CA THR A 94 13.46 -9.07 7.34
C THR A 94 13.50 -10.58 7.59
N LEU A 95 14.01 -11.01 8.76
CA LEU A 95 14.19 -12.43 9.09
C LEU A 95 13.04 -13.01 9.92
N SER A 96 12.37 -12.19 10.73
CA SER A 96 11.46 -12.69 11.77
C SER A 96 10.09 -12.02 11.82
N GLU A 97 9.91 -10.85 11.19
CA GLU A 97 8.62 -10.15 11.23
C GLU A 97 7.64 -10.69 10.20
N ILE A 98 6.39 -10.83 10.61
CA ILE A 98 5.27 -11.20 9.73
C ILE A 98 4.74 -10.01 8.93
N HIS A 99 5.09 -8.79 9.33
CA HIS A 99 4.76 -7.58 8.58
C HIS A 99 5.92 -7.20 7.69
N ALA A 100 5.64 -6.81 6.45
CA ALA A 100 6.65 -6.13 5.64
C ALA A 100 7.10 -4.83 6.34
N PRO A 101 8.36 -4.39 6.15
CA PRO A 101 8.81 -3.10 6.67
C PRO A 101 7.86 -1.96 6.24
N PRO A 102 7.59 -0.96 7.09
CA PRO A 102 6.51 0.00 6.86
C PRO A 102 6.54 0.71 5.50
N LYS A 103 7.73 1.07 5.01
CA LYS A 103 7.94 1.61 3.66
C LYS A 103 7.32 0.73 2.56
N PHE A 104 7.49 -0.58 2.66
CA PHE A 104 7.01 -1.54 1.66
C PHE A 104 5.55 -1.91 1.86
N ARG A 105 4.99 -1.74 3.06
CA ARG A 105 3.53 -1.79 3.27
C ARG A 105 2.85 -0.68 2.46
N VAL A 106 3.38 0.55 2.54
CA VAL A 106 2.88 1.68 1.75
C VAL A 106 3.08 1.47 0.25
N ILE A 107 4.32 1.21 -0.17
CA ILE A 107 4.65 1.07 -1.60
C ILE A 107 3.88 -0.10 -2.21
N GLY A 108 3.86 -1.27 -1.58
CA GLY A 108 3.20 -2.46 -2.11
C GLY A 108 1.71 -2.27 -2.30
N THR A 109 1.03 -1.80 -1.25
CA THR A 109 -0.41 -1.56 -1.26
C THR A 109 -0.82 -0.51 -2.27
N LEU A 110 -0.20 0.67 -2.25
CA LEU A 110 -0.58 1.78 -3.12
C LEU A 110 -0.19 1.53 -4.59
N SER A 111 0.86 0.74 -4.85
CA SER A 111 1.21 0.32 -6.22
C SER A 111 0.15 -0.58 -6.83
N ASN A 112 -0.55 -1.39 -6.03
CA ASN A 112 -1.65 -2.24 -6.50
C ASN A 112 -2.97 -1.49 -6.66
N PHE A 113 -3.11 -0.31 -6.06
CA PHE A 113 -4.38 0.40 -6.03
C PHE A 113 -4.48 1.40 -7.19
N LYS A 114 -5.43 1.21 -8.10
CA LYS A 114 -5.54 2.04 -9.31
C LYS A 114 -6.01 3.46 -8.99
N GLU A 115 -6.83 3.60 -7.96
CA GLU A 115 -7.41 4.81 -7.44
C GLU A 115 -6.34 5.73 -6.87
N PHE A 116 -5.32 5.17 -6.20
CA PHE A 116 -4.13 5.90 -5.81
C PHE A 116 -3.42 6.48 -7.04
N SER A 117 -3.13 5.64 -8.04
CA SER A 117 -2.43 6.08 -9.25
C SER A 117 -3.21 7.18 -9.99
N LYS A 118 -4.55 7.13 -9.97
CA LYS A 118 -5.41 8.16 -10.54
C LYS A 118 -5.36 9.47 -9.72
N ALA A 119 -5.49 9.40 -8.40
CA ALA A 119 -5.52 10.57 -7.51
C ALA A 119 -4.21 11.39 -7.57
N PHE A 120 -3.07 10.74 -7.80
CA PHE A 120 -1.78 11.40 -7.95
C PHE A 120 -1.29 11.51 -9.39
N ASN A 121 -2.12 11.15 -10.37
CA ASN A 121 -1.80 11.17 -11.79
C ASN A 121 -0.45 10.47 -12.10
N CYS A 122 -0.22 9.30 -11.50
CA CYS A 122 1.03 8.56 -11.63
C CYS A 122 1.21 8.04 -13.07
N PRO A 123 2.37 8.30 -13.73
CA PRO A 123 2.64 7.77 -15.06
C PRO A 123 2.58 6.25 -15.10
N MET A 124 2.06 5.67 -16.19
CA MET A 124 2.07 4.23 -16.40
C MET A 124 3.52 3.70 -16.35
N ASN A 125 3.71 2.53 -15.73
CA ASN A 125 5.02 1.90 -15.49
C ASN A 125 5.98 2.67 -14.56
N SER A 126 5.50 3.74 -13.90
CA SER A 126 6.22 4.29 -12.74
C SER A 126 6.21 3.28 -11.58
N THR A 127 7.12 3.44 -10.63
CA THR A 127 7.22 2.58 -9.44
C THR A 127 5.88 2.41 -8.71
N MET A 128 5.07 3.47 -8.65
CA MET A 128 3.79 3.48 -7.95
C MET A 128 2.57 3.24 -8.87
N ASN A 129 2.80 2.95 -10.15
CA ASN A 129 1.75 2.57 -11.10
C ASN A 129 2.26 1.50 -12.08
N PRO A 130 2.61 0.30 -11.57
CA PRO A 130 2.99 -0.82 -12.42
C PRO A 130 1.79 -1.29 -13.26
N GLU A 131 2.05 -1.82 -14.45
CA GLU A 131 1.04 -2.42 -15.32
C GLU A 131 0.35 -3.62 -14.65
N LYS A 132 1.14 -4.55 -14.07
CA LYS A 132 0.62 -5.68 -13.29
C LYS A 132 0.36 -5.22 -11.86
N LYS A 133 -0.91 -5.11 -11.49
CA LYS A 133 -1.39 -4.87 -10.12
C LYS A 133 -1.93 -6.18 -9.54
N CYS A 134 -1.63 -6.47 -8.27
CA CYS A 134 -2.08 -7.67 -7.58
C CYS A 134 -3.32 -7.39 -6.75
N GLU A 135 -4.32 -8.27 -6.83
CA GLU A 135 -5.59 -8.12 -6.12
C GLU A 135 -6.14 -9.49 -5.74
N VAL A 136 -6.53 -9.64 -4.47
CA VAL A 136 -7.15 -10.87 -3.95
C VAL A 136 -8.66 -10.68 -3.73
N TRP A 137 -9.00 -9.59 -3.02
CA TRP A 137 -10.35 -9.17 -2.64
C TRP A 137 -10.76 -7.91 -3.39
#